data_AF-A0A945JZS4-F1
#
_entry.id   AF-A0A945JZS4-F1
#
_cell.length_a   1.000
_cell.length_b   1.000
_cell.length_c   1.000
_cell.angle_alpha   90.00
_cell.angle_beta   90.00
_cell.angle_gamma   90.00
#
_symmetry.space_group_name_H-M   'P 1'
#
loop_
_entity.id
_entity.type
_entity.pdbx_description
1 polymer ?
#
loop_
_entity_poly.entity_id
_entity_poly.type
_entity_poly.pdbx_seq_one_letter_code
_entity_poly.pdbx_strand_id
1 'polypeptide(L)'
;MKILDKRLTLSATDLSAHLGCHHLTQLNLRAARGELKRPHYDDPTLDLLREKGIEHEQAYLQHLHEQDLSIMAFPEHGTSAAETLTAMQEGHDVIFQANLDDGRWRGRADFLLKTDGASDLGDYHYEVV
;
A
#
# COMPACT_ATOMS: atom_id res chain seq x y z
N MET A 1 -4.86 7.85 8.38
CA MET A 1 -6.11 7.43 9.03
C MET A 1 -7.25 8.16 8.39
N LYS A 2 -8.37 7.47 8.21
CA LYS A 2 -9.58 8.00 7.59
C LYS A 2 -10.80 7.43 8.32
N ILE A 3 -11.93 8.13 8.28
CA ILE A 3 -13.21 7.59 8.71
C ILE A 3 -13.97 7.16 7.48
N LEU A 4 -14.17 5.85 7.32
CA LEU A 4 -14.93 5.23 6.24
C LEU A 4 -16.05 4.41 6.87
N ASP A 5 -17.28 4.53 6.37
CA ASP A 5 -18.46 3.82 6.90
C ASP A 5 -18.63 3.94 8.42
N LYS A 6 -18.37 5.15 8.96
CA LYS A 6 -18.40 5.49 10.40
C LYS A 6 -17.39 4.71 11.26
N ARG A 7 -16.41 4.03 10.64
CA ARG A 7 -15.31 3.32 11.31
C ARG A 7 -13.98 4.00 11.04
N LEU A 8 -13.08 3.93 12.02
CA LEU A 8 -11.72 4.42 11.85
C LEU A 8 -10.88 3.38 11.12
N THR A 9 -10.37 3.75 9.97
CA THR A 9 -9.43 2.95 9.18
C THR A 9 -8.01 3.49 9.35
N LEU A 10 -7.07 2.58 9.59
CA LEU A 10 -5.66 2.87 9.86
C LEU A 10 -4.78 2.33 8.71
N SER A 11 -3.67 3.01 8.44
CA SER A 11 -2.63 2.53 7.53
C SER A 11 -1.28 2.35 8.24
N ALA A 12 -0.32 1.71 7.57
CA ALA A 12 1.05 1.59 8.07
C ALA A 12 1.65 2.96 8.42
N THR A 13 1.40 4.00 7.61
CA THR A 13 1.81 5.37 7.89
C THR A 13 1.26 5.91 9.21
N ASP A 14 0.03 5.54 9.60
CA ASP A 14 -0.54 5.95 10.89
C ASP A 14 0.17 5.30 12.06
N LEU A 15 0.58 4.04 11.91
CA LEU A 15 1.36 3.33 12.92
C LEU A 15 2.74 3.98 13.06
N SER A 16 3.44 4.22 11.95
CA SER A 16 4.73 4.92 11.96
C SER A 16 4.62 6.31 12.58
N ALA A 17 3.55 7.06 12.25
CA ALA A 17 3.28 8.36 12.85
C ALA A 17 3.03 8.27 14.37
N HIS A 18 2.33 7.22 14.83
CA HIS A 18 2.09 6.99 16.25
C HIS A 18 3.37 6.67 17.02
N LEU A 19 4.22 5.80 16.46
CA LEU A 19 5.51 5.43 17.04
C LEU A 19 6.46 6.63 17.11
N GLY A 20 6.43 7.51 16.10
CA GLY A 20 7.24 8.74 16.11
C GLY A 20 6.68 9.84 17.01
N CYS A 21 5.35 9.99 17.09
CA CYS A 21 4.73 11.06 17.87
C CYS A 21 3.25 10.75 18.22
N HIS A 22 2.98 10.46 19.48
CA HIS A 22 1.60 10.26 19.97
C HIS A 22 0.70 11.50 19.77
N HIS A 23 1.26 12.72 19.85
CA HIS A 23 0.49 13.94 19.62
C HIS A 23 0.02 14.03 18.16
N LEU A 24 0.86 13.62 17.20
CA LEU A 24 0.51 13.57 15.79
C LEU A 24 -0.66 12.61 15.52
N THR A 25 -0.76 11.50 16.26
CA THR A 25 -1.95 10.62 16.20
C THR A 25 -3.23 11.36 16.54
N GLN A 26 -3.22 12.19 17.59
CA GLN A 26 -4.39 12.97 18.00
C GLN A 26 -4.75 14.03 16.95
N LEU A 27 -3.75 14.73 16.40
CA LEU A 27 -3.97 15.70 15.32
C LEU A 27 -4.53 15.02 14.06
N ASN A 28 -4.00 13.86 13.68
CA ASN A 28 -4.50 13.07 12.55
C ASN A 28 -5.94 12.60 12.77
N LEU A 29 -6.31 12.24 14.00
CA LEU A 29 -7.68 11.81 14.33
C LEU A 29 -8.67 12.97 14.23
N ARG A 30 -8.30 14.14 14.77
CA ARG A 30 -9.11 15.36 14.65
C ARG A 30 -9.27 15.77 13.19
N ALA A 31 -8.21 15.66 12.39
CA ALA A 31 -8.28 15.90 10.96
C ALA A 31 -9.20 14.90 10.24
N ALA A 32 -9.13 13.61 10.58
CA ALA A 32 -10.01 12.58 10.02
C ALA A 32 -11.50 12.78 10.38
N ARG A 33 -11.78 13.42 11.52
CA ARG A 33 -13.14 13.84 11.94
C ARG A 33 -13.60 15.17 11.33
N GLY A 34 -12.73 15.86 10.60
CA GLY A 34 -13.02 17.19 10.05
C GLY A 34 -12.95 18.34 11.07
N GLU A 35 -12.45 18.08 12.28
CA GLU A 35 -12.29 19.09 13.34
C GLU A 35 -11.07 19.99 13.12
N LEU A 36 -10.15 19.58 12.26
CA LEU A 36 -8.91 20.28 11.94
C LEU A 36 -8.62 20.15 10.45
N LYS A 37 -8.22 21.23 9.79
CA LYS A 37 -7.68 21.18 8.44
C LYS A 37 -6.20 20.82 8.52
N ARG A 38 -5.76 19.82 7.74
CA ARG A 38 -4.32 19.54 7.62
C ARG A 38 -3.63 20.75 7.00
N PRO A 39 -2.49 21.20 7.55
CA PRO A 39 -1.71 22.23 6.90
C PRO A 39 -1.18 21.70 5.56
N HIS A 40 -1.11 22.60 4.58
CA HIS A 40 -0.47 22.35 3.30
C HIS A 40 0.82 23.15 3.26
N TYR A 41 1.91 22.49 2.90
CA TYR A 41 3.21 23.13 2.71
C TYR A 41 3.70 22.72 1.34
N ASP A 42 3.99 23.70 0.49
CA ASP A 42 4.71 23.46 -0.76
C ASP A 42 6.16 23.18 -0.40
N ASP A 43 6.58 21.92 -0.53
CA ASP A 43 7.95 21.49 -0.29
C ASP A 43 8.49 20.79 -1.55
N PRO A 44 9.24 21.53 -2.40
CA PRO A 44 9.82 20.98 -3.62
C PRO A 44 10.72 19.75 -3.36
N THR A 45 11.29 19.62 -2.17
CA THR A 45 12.11 18.46 -1.81
C THR A 45 11.25 17.22 -1.62
N LEU A 46 10.09 17.35 -0.98
CA LEU A 46 9.13 16.25 -0.85
C LEU A 46 8.57 15.84 -2.21
N ASP A 47 8.34 16.79 -3.10
CA ASP A 47 7.88 16.49 -4.45
C ASP A 47 8.93 15.73 -5.26
N LEU A 48 10.20 16.16 -5.21
CA LEU A 48 11.32 15.44 -5.82
C LEU A 48 11.48 14.03 -5.24
N LEU A 49 11.34 13.87 -3.91
CA LEU A 49 11.41 12.55 -3.27
C LEU A 49 10.30 11.61 -3.77
N ARG A 50 9.10 12.13 -3.99
CA ARG A 50 7.97 11.35 -4.54
C ARG A 50 8.24 10.95 -5.99
N GLU A 51 8.74 11.87 -6.81
CA GLU A 51 9.13 11.58 -8.19
C GLU A 51 10.20 10.48 -8.23
N LYS A 52 11.22 10.56 -7.38
CA LYS A 52 12.25 9.51 -7.27
C LYS A 52 11.72 8.17 -6.76
N GLY A 53 10.73 8.17 -5.88
CA GLY A 53 10.02 6.94 -5.49
C GLY A 53 9.34 6.26 -6.68
N ILE A 54 8.59 7.04 -7.47
CA ILE A 54 7.90 6.54 -8.67
C ILE A 54 8.91 6.00 -9.71
N GLU A 55 9.99 6.74 -9.96
CA GLU A 55 11.07 6.29 -10.86
C GLU A 55 11.66 4.94 -10.38
N HIS A 56 11.88 4.79 -9.08
CA HIS A 56 12.43 3.57 -8.49
C HIS A 56 11.47 2.38 -8.64
N GLU A 57 10.20 2.57 -8.32
CA GLU A 57 9.16 1.55 -8.49
C GLU A 57 9.04 1.12 -9.96
N GLN A 58 9.06 2.07 -10.90
CA GLN A 58 9.01 1.77 -12.34
C GLN A 58 10.25 1.01 -12.83
N ALA A 59 11.45 1.40 -12.37
CA ALA A 59 12.68 0.70 -12.71
C ALA A 59 12.68 -0.74 -12.18
N TYR A 60 12.15 -0.96 -10.97
CA TYR A 60 12.04 -2.29 -10.40
C TYR A 60 10.99 -3.15 -11.12
N LEU A 61 9.84 -2.58 -11.49
CA LEU A 61 8.84 -3.25 -12.30
C LEU A 61 9.40 -3.70 -13.66
N GLN A 62 10.18 -2.84 -14.31
CA GLN A 62 10.87 -3.18 -15.57
C GLN A 62 11.87 -4.32 -15.37
N HIS A 63 12.63 -4.30 -14.28
CA HIS A 63 13.56 -5.38 -13.94
C HIS A 63 12.85 -6.73 -13.72
N LEU A 64 11.64 -6.74 -13.14
CA LEU A 64 10.84 -7.96 -12.98
C LEU A 64 10.26 -8.45 -14.32
N HIS A 65 9.89 -7.54 -15.22
CA HIS A 65 9.48 -7.90 -16.58
C HIS A 65 10.59 -8.60 -17.37
N GLU A 66 11.85 -8.18 -17.18
CA GLU A 66 13.02 -8.79 -17.83
C GLU A 66 13.35 -10.20 -17.32
N GLN A 67 12.73 -10.64 -16.22
CA GLN A 67 12.88 -11.98 -15.66
C GLN A 67 11.82 -12.98 -16.16
N ASP A 68 11.02 -12.60 -17.16
CA ASP A 68 9.92 -13.41 -17.71
C ASP A 68 8.88 -13.84 -16.66
N LEU A 69 8.75 -13.07 -15.56
CA LEU A 69 7.77 -13.30 -14.50
C LEU A 69 6.36 -12.87 -14.95
N SER A 70 5.34 -13.59 -14.50
CA SER A 70 3.94 -13.17 -14.69
C SER A 70 3.60 -12.02 -13.74
N ILE A 71 3.27 -10.85 -14.30
CA ILE A 71 3.00 -9.63 -13.53
C ILE A 71 1.54 -9.19 -13.71
N MET A 72 0.84 -9.00 -12.59
CA MET A 72 -0.44 -8.30 -12.52
C MET A 72 -0.23 -6.89 -11.95
N ALA A 73 -0.40 -5.86 -12.77
CA ALA A 73 -0.26 -4.46 -12.35
C ALA A 73 -1.62 -3.76 -12.22
N PHE A 74 -1.87 -3.16 -11.05
CA PHE A 74 -3.05 -2.36 -10.82
C PHE A 74 -2.80 -0.86 -11.03
N PRO A 75 -3.81 -0.08 -11.47
CA PRO A 75 -3.68 1.36 -11.57
C PRO A 75 -3.60 2.01 -10.18
N GLU A 76 -2.88 3.13 -10.09
CA GLU A 76 -2.54 3.85 -8.85
C GLU A 76 -3.76 4.18 -7.96
N HIS A 77 -4.96 4.26 -8.53
CA HIS A 77 -6.19 4.66 -7.85
C HIS A 77 -7.35 3.64 -7.95
N GLY A 78 -7.11 2.41 -8.40
CA GLY A 78 -8.21 1.55 -8.86
C GLY A 78 -8.01 0.04 -8.72
N THR A 79 -7.75 -0.45 -7.50
CA THR A 79 -7.92 -1.87 -7.20
C THR A 79 -8.55 -2.07 -5.82
N SER A 80 -9.39 -3.06 -5.68
CA SER A 80 -9.94 -3.50 -4.40
C SER A 80 -9.07 -4.61 -3.80
N ALA A 81 -9.18 -4.80 -2.48
CA ALA A 81 -8.54 -5.94 -1.84
C ALA A 81 -9.07 -7.29 -2.39
N ALA A 82 -10.30 -7.32 -2.89
CA ALA A 82 -10.86 -8.50 -3.55
C ALA A 82 -10.17 -8.79 -4.88
N GLU A 83 -9.91 -7.77 -5.71
CA GLU A 83 -9.16 -7.96 -6.98
C GLU A 83 -7.71 -8.38 -6.71
N THR A 84 -7.09 -7.81 -5.67
CA THR A 84 -5.76 -8.26 -5.23
C THR A 84 -5.79 -9.73 -4.82
N LEU A 85 -6.79 -10.17 -4.04
CA LEU A 85 -6.96 -11.57 -3.66
C LEU A 85 -7.19 -12.49 -4.87
N THR A 86 -7.98 -12.06 -5.86
CA THR A 86 -8.15 -12.82 -7.11
C THR A 86 -6.82 -13.01 -7.82
N ALA A 87 -6.02 -11.96 -7.98
CA ALA A 87 -4.70 -12.05 -8.60
C ALA A 87 -3.76 -12.99 -7.83
N MET A 88 -3.84 -12.99 -6.49
CA MET A 88 -3.09 -13.92 -5.64
C MET A 88 -3.55 -15.38 -5.87
N GLN A 89 -4.85 -15.61 -6.03
CA GLN A 89 -5.42 -16.96 -6.28
C GLN A 89 -5.11 -17.47 -7.70
N GLU A 90 -5.03 -16.58 -8.67
CA GLU A 90 -4.57 -16.88 -10.04
C GLU A 90 -3.07 -17.23 -10.08
N GLY A 91 -2.32 -16.87 -9.03
CA GLY A 91 -0.96 -17.31 -8.81
C GLY A 91 0.07 -16.59 -9.65
N HIS A 92 -0.18 -15.32 -10.01
CA HIS A 92 0.80 -14.43 -10.65
C HIS A 92 2.08 -14.32 -9.82
N ASP A 93 3.25 -14.32 -10.46
CA ASP A 93 4.52 -14.27 -9.76
C ASP A 93 4.73 -12.93 -9.03
N VAL A 94 4.22 -11.84 -9.62
CA VAL A 94 4.29 -10.48 -9.08
C VAL A 94 2.93 -9.80 -9.17
N ILE A 95 2.52 -9.14 -8.09
CA ILE A 95 1.36 -8.24 -8.09
C ILE A 95 1.86 -6.84 -7.71
N PHE A 96 1.74 -5.90 -8.65
CA PHE A 96 2.17 -4.51 -8.48
C PHE A 96 0.98 -3.61 -8.09
N GLN A 97 1.19 -2.74 -7.10
CA GLN A 97 0.19 -1.82 -6.53
C GLN A 97 -1.02 -2.55 -5.90
N ALA A 98 -0.73 -3.56 -5.08
CA ALA A 98 -1.71 -4.42 -4.43
C ALA A 98 -2.38 -3.74 -3.22
N ASN A 99 -3.71 -3.72 -3.17
CA ASN A 99 -4.43 -3.20 -2.00
C ASN A 99 -4.75 -4.32 -1.01
N LEU A 100 -4.48 -4.06 0.26
CA LEU A 100 -4.70 -4.99 1.37
C LEU A 100 -5.70 -4.38 2.35
N ASP A 101 -6.63 -5.20 2.85
CA ASP A 101 -7.67 -4.79 3.80
C ASP A 101 -7.92 -5.92 4.82
N ASP A 102 -7.80 -5.59 6.10
CA ASP A 102 -8.15 -6.46 7.25
C ASP A 102 -9.26 -5.81 8.11
N GLY A 103 -10.15 -5.06 7.45
CA GLY A 103 -11.26 -4.31 8.04
C GLY A 103 -10.81 -3.02 8.73
N ARG A 104 -10.01 -3.13 9.81
CA ARG A 104 -9.51 -1.95 10.54
C ARG A 104 -8.27 -1.35 9.88
N TRP A 105 -7.45 -2.20 9.27
CA TRP A 105 -6.19 -1.82 8.64
C TRP A 105 -6.33 -1.89 7.13
N ARG A 106 -5.80 -0.87 6.45
CA ARG A 106 -5.68 -0.84 4.99
C ARG A 106 -4.29 -0.38 4.60
N GLY A 107 -3.76 -0.99 3.55
CA GLY A 107 -2.47 -0.64 2.98
C GLY A 107 -2.47 -0.86 1.48
N ARG A 108 -1.50 -0.24 0.82
CA ARG A 108 -1.12 -0.56 -0.54
C ARG A 108 0.32 -1.04 -0.50
N ALA A 109 0.56 -2.25 -0.94
CA ALA A 109 1.90 -2.76 -1.15
C ALA A 109 2.31 -2.40 -2.58
N ASP A 110 3.52 -1.86 -2.74
CA ASP A 110 4.04 -1.55 -4.07
C ASP A 110 4.25 -2.86 -4.84
N PHE A 111 4.83 -3.88 -4.20
CA PHE A 111 5.00 -5.22 -4.76
C PHE A 111 4.60 -6.33 -3.79
N LEU A 112 3.90 -7.33 -4.31
CA LEU A 112 3.75 -8.64 -3.69
C LEU A 112 4.42 -9.69 -4.56
N LEU A 113 5.38 -10.42 -4.01
CA LEU A 113 6.10 -11.49 -4.70
C LEU A 113 5.64 -12.85 -4.21
N LYS A 114 5.26 -13.71 -5.16
CA LYS A 114 4.92 -15.10 -4.88
C LYS A 114 6.17 -15.86 -4.43
N THR A 115 6.05 -16.55 -3.30
CA THR A 115 7.12 -17.32 -2.67
C THR A 115 6.62 -18.71 -2.30
N ASP A 116 7.46 -19.72 -2.44
CA ASP A 116 7.12 -21.09 -2.05
C ASP A 116 6.87 -21.17 -0.52
N GLY A 117 5.79 -21.83 -0.14
CA GLY A 117 5.40 -21.95 1.27
C GLY A 117 3.93 -22.28 1.45
N ALA A 118 3.62 -23.15 2.42
CA ALA A 118 2.24 -23.54 2.69
C ALA A 118 1.40 -22.35 3.19
N SER A 119 0.25 -22.13 2.57
CA SER A 119 -0.72 -21.09 2.95
C SER A 119 -2.16 -21.47 2.58
N ASP A 120 -3.11 -20.57 2.84
CA ASP A 120 -4.50 -20.73 2.38
C ASP A 120 -4.64 -20.69 0.85
N LEU A 121 -3.58 -20.32 0.11
CA LEU A 121 -3.50 -20.35 -1.35
C LEU A 121 -2.91 -21.66 -1.90
N GLY A 122 -2.55 -22.62 -1.04
CA GLY A 122 -1.90 -23.87 -1.41
C GLY A 122 -0.41 -23.88 -1.04
N ASP A 123 0.45 -24.18 -2.01
CA ASP A 123 1.89 -24.39 -1.79
C ASP A 123 2.75 -23.10 -1.93
N TYR A 124 2.10 -21.93 -1.98
CA TYR A 124 2.77 -20.63 -2.05
C TYR A 124 2.08 -19.57 -1.17
N HIS A 125 2.81 -18.51 -0.83
CA HIS A 125 2.29 -17.28 -0.22
C HIS A 125 2.86 -16.05 -0.94
N TYR A 126 2.47 -14.85 -0.48
CA TYR A 126 3.00 -13.60 -1.01
C TYR A 126 3.72 -12.80 0.07
N GLU A 127 4.86 -12.22 -0.30
CA GLU A 127 5.66 -11.34 0.55
C GLU A 127 5.69 -9.92 0.00
N VAL A 128 5.68 -8.93 0.90
CA VAL A 128 5.87 -7.52 0.54
C VAL A 128 7.36 -7.25 0.40
N VAL A 129 7.77 -6.60 -0.69
CA VAL A 129 9.17 -6.24 -1.00
C VAL A 129 9.30 -4.74 -1.24
#